data_AF-A0A7L6BCL8-F1
#
_entry.id   AF-A0A7L6BCL8-F1
#
_cell.length_a   1.000
_cell.length_b   1.000
_cell.length_c   1.000
_cell.angle_alpha   90.00
_cell.angle_beta   90.00
_cell.angle_gamma   90.00
#
_symmetry.space_group_name_H-M   'P 1'
#
loop_
_entity.id
_entity.type
_entity.pdbx_description
1 polymer ?
#
loop_
_entity_poly.entity_id
_entity_poly.type
_entity_poly.pdbx_seq_one_letter_code
_entity_poly.pdbx_strand_id
1 'polypeptide(L)'
;MNDNGQALDRRRLLAGAAAASAVTLTGLAVATTTGAAAAAPTRTGSPLVARDRVGAAALRAPDGAATAVRIQADFHARLTAWLAFWSANSPRAWSTPAHLVARIEPAGDALVLHAIRYRRDDELYAGFAAARRDATHLATLASLHHHFPSVRSRPDGTVRVGDGPAGFTGTPEQVAFAVAACRELWAEPAAAGRWTAHAGRALARAGQPADAASHAGWAAFTRISLRRGLGTESYE
;
A
#
# COMPACT_ATOMS: atom_id res chain seq x y z
N MET A 1 -40.36 41.78 17.33
CA MET A 1 -40.57 40.68 16.36
C MET A 1 -39.30 39.85 16.40
N ASN A 2 -39.36 38.70 17.07
CA ASN A 2 -38.27 37.74 17.15
C ASN A 2 -38.16 36.96 15.83
N ASP A 3 -36.94 36.49 15.54
CA ASP A 3 -36.54 35.31 14.72
C ASP A 3 -35.33 35.69 13.84
N ASN A 4 -34.28 34.89 13.65
CA ASN A 4 -33.70 33.73 14.34
C ASN A 4 -32.28 33.53 13.76
N GLY A 5 -31.38 32.95 14.56
CA GLY A 5 -30.38 32.00 14.06
C GLY A 5 -29.05 32.55 13.53
N GLN A 6 -28.07 32.63 14.43
CA GLN A 6 -26.64 32.70 14.11
C GLN A 6 -26.12 31.42 13.40
N ALA A 7 -25.08 31.56 12.58
CA ALA A 7 -23.96 30.62 12.59
C ALA A 7 -22.66 31.30 12.13
N LEU A 8 -21.65 31.16 12.99
CA LEU A 8 -20.38 31.89 13.01
C LEU A 8 -19.37 31.40 11.96
N ASP A 9 -18.67 32.41 11.44
CA ASP A 9 -17.40 32.41 10.73
C ASP A 9 -16.31 31.54 11.39
N ARG A 10 -15.67 30.66 10.60
CA ARG A 10 -14.27 30.23 10.79
C ARG A 10 -13.62 29.93 9.43
N ARG A 11 -13.41 30.97 8.63
CA ARG A 11 -12.34 30.98 7.63
C ARG A 11 -10.99 30.93 8.35
N ARG A 12 -10.29 29.79 8.26
CA ARG A 12 -8.82 29.75 8.38
C ARG A 12 -8.22 29.04 7.18
N LEU A 13 -7.75 29.88 6.27
CA LEU A 13 -6.71 29.63 5.30
C LEU A 13 -5.41 29.20 5.98
N LEU A 14 -4.67 28.34 5.26
CA LEU A 14 -3.20 28.25 5.08
C LEU A 14 -2.77 26.78 5.18
N ALA A 15 -2.48 26.13 4.05
CA ALA A 15 -1.26 26.22 3.25
C ALA A 15 -0.50 24.89 3.39
N GLY A 16 -0.98 23.87 2.68
CA GLY A 16 -0.26 22.62 2.51
C GLY A 16 0.86 22.81 1.48
N ALA A 17 2.09 22.78 1.96
CA ALA A 17 3.29 22.80 1.14
C ALA A 17 3.30 21.60 0.18
N ALA A 18 3.26 21.88 -1.12
CA ALA A 18 3.61 20.93 -2.15
C ALA A 18 5.14 20.80 -2.18
N ALA A 19 5.68 19.72 -1.62
CA ALA A 19 7.05 19.31 -1.90
C ALA A 19 7.05 18.55 -3.24
N ALA A 20 7.09 19.32 -4.32
CA ALA A 20 7.51 18.83 -5.63
C ALA A 20 9.03 18.76 -5.64
N SER A 21 9.58 17.55 -5.70
CA SER A 21 10.99 17.39 -6.11
C SER A 21 11.00 16.93 -7.55
N ALA A 22 11.22 17.91 -8.42
CA ALA A 22 11.49 17.76 -9.83
C ALA A 22 12.81 16.99 -10.03
N VAL A 23 12.76 15.95 -10.86
CA VAL A 23 13.96 15.35 -11.45
C VAL A 23 14.26 16.17 -12.71
N THR A 24 15.35 16.92 -12.70
CA THR A 24 15.91 17.57 -13.88
C THR A 24 16.32 16.49 -14.88
N LEU A 25 15.54 16.36 -15.96
CA LEU A 25 15.94 15.69 -17.19
C LEU A 25 16.77 16.68 -18.02
N THR A 26 18.05 16.39 -18.17
CA THR A 26 18.88 16.94 -19.25
C THR A 26 19.68 15.80 -19.86
N GLY A 27 19.46 15.56 -21.16
CA GLY A 27 20.35 14.74 -21.98
C GLY A 27 19.63 13.79 -22.92
N LEU A 28 19.15 14.32 -24.06
CA LEU A 28 18.95 13.52 -25.25
C LEU A 28 20.29 12.93 -25.71
N ALA A 29 20.35 11.62 -25.91
CA ALA A 29 21.20 11.00 -26.91
C ALA A 29 20.52 9.72 -27.42
N VAL A 30 20.13 9.75 -28.70
CA VAL A 30 19.74 8.58 -29.47
C VAL A 30 21.00 7.78 -29.79
N ALA A 31 21.03 6.49 -29.43
CA ALA A 31 21.84 5.48 -30.11
C ALA A 31 21.26 4.08 -29.85
N THR A 32 20.85 3.42 -30.92
CA THR A 32 20.49 2.00 -31.00
C THR A 32 21.74 1.12 -30.82
N THR A 33 21.70 0.13 -29.91
CA THR A 33 22.28 -1.23 -30.07
C THR A 33 22.14 -2.08 -28.80
N THR A 34 21.58 -3.27 -28.97
CA THR A 34 21.83 -4.55 -28.26
C THR A 34 22.42 -4.55 -26.84
N GLY A 35 21.59 -5.01 -25.89
CA GLY A 35 21.95 -6.06 -24.93
C GLY A 35 23.18 -5.85 -24.04
N ALA A 36 23.13 -4.89 -23.13
CA ALA A 36 23.95 -4.91 -21.93
C ALA A 36 23.01 -5.10 -20.72
N ALA A 37 23.13 -6.23 -20.03
CA ALA A 37 22.52 -6.40 -18.72
C ALA A 37 23.13 -5.35 -17.79
N ALA A 38 22.41 -4.25 -17.58
CA ALA A 38 22.78 -3.26 -16.60
C ALA A 38 22.85 -3.97 -15.24
N ALA A 39 24.06 -4.18 -14.74
CA ALA A 39 24.27 -4.65 -13.39
C ALA A 39 23.53 -3.66 -12.48
N ALA A 40 22.52 -4.16 -11.76
CA ALA A 40 21.81 -3.36 -10.78
C ALA A 40 22.84 -2.78 -9.81
N PRO A 41 22.82 -1.47 -9.49
CA PRO A 41 23.74 -0.91 -8.52
C PRO A 41 23.59 -1.70 -7.23
N THR A 42 24.69 -2.29 -6.76
CA THR A 42 24.78 -2.95 -5.46
C THR A 42 24.49 -1.88 -4.42
N ARG A 43 23.23 -1.81 -3.98
CA ARG A 43 22.79 -0.85 -2.98
C ARG A 43 23.57 -1.16 -1.71
N THR A 44 24.50 -0.30 -1.33
CA THR A 44 25.17 -0.36 -0.03
C THR A 44 24.05 -0.47 1.01
N GLY A 45 24.05 -1.54 1.81
CA GLY A 45 22.93 -1.85 2.70
C GLY A 45 22.62 -0.64 3.59
N SER A 46 21.39 -0.12 3.49
CA SER A 46 20.96 1.02 4.29
C SER A 46 21.13 0.70 5.78
N PRO A 47 21.50 1.68 6.62
CA PRO A 47 21.82 1.41 8.02
C PRO A 47 20.62 0.83 8.77
N LEU A 48 20.90 -0.14 9.64
CA LEU A 48 19.91 -0.69 10.56
C LEU A 48 19.66 0.27 11.73
N VAL A 49 18.40 0.60 11.96
CA VAL A 49 17.94 1.46 13.04
C VAL A 49 17.01 0.67 13.96
N ALA A 50 17.15 0.85 15.28
CA ALA A 50 16.24 0.26 16.24
C ALA A 50 14.90 1.00 16.22
N ARG A 51 13.80 0.27 16.05
CA ARG A 51 12.44 0.82 15.94
C ARG A 51 11.46 -0.07 16.71
N ASP A 52 10.57 0.56 17.44
CA ASP A 52 9.43 -0.07 18.13
C ASP A 52 8.09 0.29 17.47
N ARG A 53 8.11 1.09 16.40
CA ARG A 53 6.93 1.63 15.71
C ARG A 53 7.15 1.74 14.20
N VAL A 54 6.05 1.69 13.46
CA VAL A 54 5.94 2.10 12.05
C VAL A 54 4.88 3.20 11.99
N GLY A 55 5.28 4.43 11.66
CA GLY A 55 4.45 5.61 11.91
C GLY A 55 4.01 5.68 13.38
N ALA A 56 2.71 5.84 13.62
CA ALA A 56 2.13 5.86 14.97
C ALA A 56 1.86 4.45 15.55
N ALA A 57 1.91 3.39 14.74
CA ALA A 57 1.56 2.04 15.16
C ALA A 57 2.72 1.37 15.90
N ALA A 58 2.45 0.82 17.08
CA ALA A 58 3.44 0.03 17.80
C ALA A 58 3.64 -1.34 17.14
N LEU A 59 4.90 -1.74 16.99
CA LEU A 59 5.27 -3.05 16.51
C LEU A 59 5.03 -4.09 17.60
N ARG A 60 4.33 -5.15 17.22
CA ARG A 60 4.04 -6.29 18.09
C ARG A 60 4.50 -7.57 17.41
N ALA A 61 5.17 -8.43 18.16
CA ALA A 61 5.39 -9.80 17.72
C ALA A 61 4.05 -10.56 17.66
N PRO A 62 3.97 -11.69 16.92
CA PRO A 62 2.72 -12.46 16.80
C PRO A 62 2.16 -13.00 18.12
N ASP A 63 3.01 -13.17 19.14
CA ASP A 63 2.62 -13.52 20.52
C ASP A 63 2.06 -12.32 21.32
N GLY A 64 2.06 -11.12 20.74
CA GLY A 64 1.58 -9.88 21.35
C GLY A 64 2.64 -9.06 22.08
N ALA A 65 3.88 -9.56 22.19
CA ALA A 65 4.95 -8.85 22.88
C ALA A 65 5.30 -7.53 22.17
N ALA A 66 5.68 -6.50 22.96
CA ALA A 66 6.31 -5.30 22.42
C ALA A 66 7.68 -5.69 21.84
N THR A 67 8.03 -5.19 20.66
CA THR A 67 9.31 -5.55 20.04
C THR A 67 10.00 -4.33 19.47
N ALA A 68 11.17 -3.99 20.02
CA ALA A 68 12.14 -3.16 19.32
C ALA A 68 12.91 -4.07 18.35
N VAL A 69 12.89 -3.72 17.06
CA VAL A 69 13.50 -4.46 15.97
C VAL A 69 14.51 -3.59 15.23
N ARG A 70 15.46 -4.23 14.54
CA ARG A 70 16.43 -3.55 13.69
C ARG A 70 15.91 -3.58 12.25
N ILE A 71 15.65 -2.42 11.67
CA ILE A 71 15.10 -2.28 10.32
C ILE A 71 16.00 -1.35 9.51
N GLN A 72 16.19 -1.62 8.23
CA GLN A 72 16.86 -0.70 7.31
C GLN A 72 16.08 0.62 7.26
N ALA A 73 16.80 1.76 7.34
CA ALA A 73 16.18 3.08 7.46
C ALA A 73 15.21 3.41 6.31
N ASP A 74 15.61 3.11 5.06
CA ASP A 74 14.78 3.38 3.88
C ASP A 74 13.54 2.48 3.81
N PHE A 75 13.71 1.20 4.17
CA PHE A 75 12.59 0.27 4.27
C PHE A 75 11.59 0.70 5.34
N HIS A 76 12.07 1.18 6.51
CA HIS A 76 11.22 1.73 7.57
C HIS A 76 10.45 2.98 7.11
N ALA A 77 11.10 3.88 6.37
CA ALA A 77 10.45 5.06 5.80
C ALA A 77 9.33 4.66 4.82
N ARG A 78 9.60 3.68 3.95
CA ARG A 78 8.61 3.15 3.00
C ARG A 78 7.46 2.43 3.71
N LEU A 79 7.73 1.65 4.75
CA LEU A 79 6.69 1.03 5.60
C LEU A 79 5.80 2.09 6.26
N THR A 80 6.39 3.20 6.72
CA THR A 80 5.65 4.31 7.30
C THR A 80 4.74 4.98 6.26
N ALA A 81 5.24 5.22 5.05
CA ALA A 81 4.44 5.75 3.94
C ALA A 81 3.29 4.78 3.55
N TRP A 82 3.59 3.49 3.45
CA TRP A 82 2.58 2.46 3.18
C TRP A 82 1.48 2.44 4.24
N LEU A 83 1.83 2.43 5.52
CA LEU A 83 0.84 2.35 6.59
C LEU A 83 -0.02 3.62 6.66
N ALA A 84 0.57 4.79 6.39
CA ALA A 84 -0.17 6.04 6.24
C ALA A 84 -1.14 5.98 5.05
N PHE A 85 -0.72 5.44 3.90
CA PHE A 85 -1.58 5.24 2.74
C PHE A 85 -2.73 4.26 3.03
N TRP A 86 -2.46 3.14 3.71
CA TRP A 86 -3.50 2.20 4.13
C TRP A 86 -4.52 2.89 5.05
N SER A 87 -4.03 3.65 6.04
CA SER A 87 -4.87 4.41 6.97
C SER A 87 -5.73 5.46 6.27
N ALA A 88 -5.16 6.19 5.31
CA ALA A 88 -5.86 7.26 4.59
C ALA A 88 -7.00 6.73 3.69
N ASN A 89 -6.98 5.44 3.35
CA ASN A 89 -8.04 4.79 2.57
C ASN A 89 -8.92 3.87 3.43
N SER A 90 -8.73 3.85 4.75
CA SER A 90 -9.55 3.07 5.69
C SER A 90 -10.84 3.82 6.08
N PRO A 91 -11.88 3.12 6.55
CA PRO A 91 -13.12 3.75 6.99
C PRO A 91 -12.86 4.84 8.03
N ARG A 92 -13.57 5.97 7.92
CA ARG A 92 -13.39 7.14 8.82
C ARG A 92 -13.65 6.84 10.29
N ALA A 93 -14.45 5.81 10.58
CA ALA A 93 -14.72 5.35 11.94
C ALA A 93 -13.53 4.61 12.57
N TRP A 94 -12.50 4.25 11.80
CA TRP A 94 -11.30 3.60 12.30
C TRP A 94 -10.31 4.67 12.76
N SER A 95 -9.67 4.46 13.91
CA SER A 95 -8.50 5.25 14.26
C SER A 95 -7.35 5.01 13.26
N THR A 96 -6.32 5.85 13.31
CA THR A 96 -5.02 5.47 12.74
C THR A 96 -4.56 4.12 13.33
N PRO A 97 -3.81 3.28 12.57
CA PRO A 97 -3.31 2.01 13.06
C PRO A 97 -2.62 2.12 14.42
N ALA A 98 -3.09 1.34 15.38
CA ALA A 98 -2.56 1.31 16.74
C ALA A 98 -1.45 0.26 16.87
N HIS A 99 -1.65 -0.93 16.27
CA HIS A 99 -0.65 -2.00 16.28
C HIS A 99 -0.40 -2.54 14.87
N LEU A 100 0.87 -2.77 14.58
CA LEU A 100 1.33 -3.55 13.44
C LEU A 100 1.91 -4.85 13.98
N VAL A 101 1.18 -5.96 13.80
CA VAL A 101 1.62 -7.28 14.24
C VAL A 101 2.44 -7.89 13.12
N ALA A 102 3.75 -8.01 13.33
CA ALA A 102 4.68 -8.41 12.29
C ALA A 102 5.96 -9.01 12.86
N ARG A 103 6.71 -9.72 12.00
CA ARG A 103 8.11 -10.09 12.24
C ARG A 103 8.99 -9.38 11.21
N ILE A 104 10.13 -8.86 11.65
CA ILE A 104 11.16 -8.34 10.75
C ILE A 104 12.20 -9.44 10.54
N GLU A 105 12.61 -9.67 9.29
CA GLU A 105 13.69 -10.62 9.00
C GLU A 105 15.03 -10.10 9.52
N PRO A 106 16.01 -10.97 9.87
CA PRO A 106 17.23 -10.55 10.55
C PRO A 106 18.05 -9.46 9.84
N ALA A 107 17.99 -9.42 8.50
CA ALA A 107 18.66 -8.42 7.68
C ALA A 107 17.97 -7.04 7.69
N GLY A 108 16.77 -6.93 8.30
CA GLY A 108 16.01 -5.68 8.42
C GLY A 108 15.42 -5.16 7.11
N ASP A 109 15.40 -5.97 6.06
CA ASP A 109 15.00 -5.64 4.68
C ASP A 109 13.65 -6.23 4.25
N ALA A 110 13.05 -7.03 5.14
CA ALA A 110 11.75 -7.64 4.90
C ALA A 110 10.89 -7.70 6.17
N LEU A 111 9.58 -7.63 5.95
CA LEU A 111 8.55 -7.71 6.98
C LEU A 111 7.61 -8.87 6.64
N VAL A 112 7.30 -9.70 7.64
CA VAL A 112 6.22 -10.70 7.58
C VAL A 112 5.04 -10.15 8.37
N LEU A 113 3.99 -9.75 7.66
CA LEU A 113 2.78 -9.14 8.21
C LEU A 113 1.80 -10.20 8.69
N HIS A 114 1.34 -10.07 9.93
CA HIS A 114 0.31 -10.92 10.52
C HIS A 114 -1.01 -10.18 10.72
N ALA A 115 -0.99 -8.93 11.19
CA ALA A 115 -2.19 -8.15 11.41
C ALA A 115 -1.92 -6.64 11.41
N ILE A 116 -2.95 -5.86 11.05
CA ILE A 116 -3.01 -4.41 11.29
C ILE A 116 -4.22 -4.20 12.20
N ARG A 117 -4.01 -3.53 13.33
CA ARG A 117 -5.08 -3.28 14.31
C ARG A 117 -5.31 -1.78 14.50
N TYR A 118 -6.57 -1.41 14.64
CA TYR A 118 -7.02 -0.03 14.88
C TYR A 118 -7.94 0.00 16.11
N ARG A 119 -8.16 1.19 16.66
CA ARG A 119 -9.12 1.42 17.73
C ARG A 119 -10.44 1.95 17.20
N ARG A 120 -11.53 1.50 17.80
CA ARG A 120 -12.88 2.03 17.64
C ARG A 120 -13.59 1.84 18.97
N ASP A 121 -14.22 2.90 19.49
CA ASP A 121 -14.98 2.84 20.75
C ASP A 121 -14.13 2.24 21.90
N ASP A 122 -12.85 2.65 22.00
CA ASP A 122 -11.80 2.15 22.91
C ASP A 122 -11.40 0.67 22.80
N GLU A 123 -12.04 -0.09 21.92
CA GLU A 123 -11.70 -1.49 21.64
C GLU A 123 -10.73 -1.61 20.46
N LEU A 124 -9.94 -2.69 20.47
CA LEU A 124 -8.92 -2.97 19.45
C LEU A 124 -9.44 -3.99 18.43
N TYR A 125 -9.57 -3.56 17.19
CA TYR A 125 -10.08 -4.38 16.09
C TYR A 125 -9.00 -4.70 15.07
N ALA A 126 -9.14 -5.85 14.39
CA ALA A 126 -8.27 -6.22 13.28
C ALA A 126 -8.81 -5.65 11.96
N GLY A 127 -8.15 -4.61 11.47
CA GLY A 127 -8.34 -4.07 10.12
C GLY A 127 -7.62 -4.90 9.05
N PHE A 128 -6.70 -5.77 9.44
CA PHE A 128 -6.18 -6.88 8.64
C PHE A 128 -5.78 -8.00 9.57
N ALA A 129 -6.03 -9.26 9.20
CA ALA A 129 -5.49 -10.43 9.87
C ALA A 129 -5.19 -11.53 8.85
N ALA A 130 -3.99 -12.11 8.94
CA ALA A 130 -3.51 -13.16 8.05
C ALA A 130 -4.49 -14.33 7.91
N ALA A 131 -5.08 -14.76 9.02
CA ALA A 131 -6.05 -15.86 9.06
C ALA A 131 -7.37 -15.57 8.30
N ARG A 132 -7.66 -14.30 7.97
CA ARG A 132 -8.84 -13.91 7.20
C ARG A 132 -8.47 -13.78 5.73
N ARG A 133 -9.19 -14.51 4.88
CA ARG A 133 -9.07 -14.48 3.41
C ARG A 133 -10.27 -13.79 2.77
N ASP A 134 -10.53 -12.56 3.21
CA ASP A 134 -11.67 -11.76 2.78
C ASP A 134 -11.23 -10.56 1.91
N ALA A 135 -12.17 -9.68 1.56
CA ALA A 135 -11.90 -8.48 0.77
C ALA A 135 -10.83 -7.57 1.41
N THR A 136 -10.76 -7.54 2.74
CA THR A 136 -9.77 -6.77 3.50
C THR A 136 -8.35 -7.33 3.34
N HIS A 137 -8.21 -8.64 3.16
CA HIS A 137 -6.96 -9.28 2.80
C HIS A 137 -6.45 -8.76 1.45
N LEU A 138 -7.29 -8.77 0.43
CA LEU A 138 -6.96 -8.27 -0.91
C LEU A 138 -6.71 -6.76 -0.91
N ALA A 139 -7.47 -5.99 -0.11
CA ALA A 139 -7.24 -4.58 0.07
C ALA A 139 -5.85 -4.28 0.64
N THR A 140 -5.43 -5.06 1.65
CA THR A 140 -4.10 -4.93 2.24
C THR A 140 -3.01 -5.29 1.24
N LEU A 141 -3.18 -6.36 0.46
CA LEU A 141 -2.26 -6.68 -0.64
C LEU A 141 -2.19 -5.56 -1.69
N ALA A 142 -3.33 -4.94 -2.04
CA ALA A 142 -3.36 -3.81 -2.95
C ALA A 142 -2.52 -2.64 -2.43
N SER A 143 -2.67 -2.28 -1.15
CA SER A 143 -1.87 -1.22 -0.52
C SER A 143 -0.37 -1.53 -0.49
N LEU A 144 -0.01 -2.80 -0.31
CA LEU A 144 1.38 -3.27 -0.29
C LEU A 144 1.98 -3.22 -1.69
N HIS A 145 1.30 -3.76 -2.70
CA HIS A 145 1.72 -3.72 -4.09
C HIS A 145 1.80 -2.30 -4.68
N HIS A 146 1.14 -1.33 -4.06
CA HIS A 146 1.30 0.09 -4.37
C HIS A 146 2.71 0.62 -4.01
N HIS A 147 3.30 0.11 -2.93
CA HIS A 147 4.57 0.63 -2.38
C HIS A 147 5.77 -0.28 -2.60
N PHE A 148 5.52 -1.59 -2.69
CA PHE A 148 6.55 -2.63 -2.69
C PHE A 148 6.43 -3.50 -3.94
N PRO A 149 7.56 -3.78 -4.63
CA PRO A 149 7.56 -4.70 -5.76
C PRO A 149 7.48 -6.17 -5.33
N SER A 150 7.97 -6.48 -4.13
CA SER A 150 8.02 -7.82 -3.57
C SER A 150 6.99 -7.98 -2.45
N VAL A 151 5.86 -8.60 -2.77
CA VAL A 151 4.79 -8.92 -1.83
C VAL A 151 4.36 -10.34 -2.13
N ARG A 152 4.54 -11.24 -1.15
CA ARG A 152 4.21 -12.66 -1.30
C ARG A 152 3.32 -13.12 -0.16
N SER A 153 2.09 -13.50 -0.51
CA SER A 153 1.21 -14.22 0.41
C SER A 153 1.73 -15.63 0.65
N ARG A 154 1.84 -16.03 1.92
CA ARG A 154 2.19 -17.38 2.33
C ARG A 154 0.92 -18.24 2.51
N PRO A 155 1.04 -19.58 2.53
CA PRO A 155 -0.10 -20.48 2.71
C PRO A 155 -0.91 -20.17 3.98
N ASP A 156 -0.23 -19.81 5.06
CA ASP A 156 -0.80 -19.50 6.37
C ASP A 156 -1.53 -18.16 6.48
N GLY A 157 -1.53 -17.35 5.42
CA GLY A 157 -2.16 -16.02 5.45
C GLY A 157 -1.21 -14.87 5.62
N THR A 158 -0.01 -15.11 6.12
CA THR A 158 0.95 -14.04 6.36
C THR A 158 1.47 -13.49 5.04
N VAL A 159 1.86 -12.23 5.04
CA VAL A 159 2.35 -11.56 3.84
C VAL A 159 3.79 -11.15 4.05
N ARG A 160 4.70 -11.72 3.26
CA ARG A 160 6.10 -11.27 3.23
C ARG A 160 6.22 -10.08 2.28
N VAL A 161 6.84 -9.02 2.76
CA VAL A 161 7.07 -7.76 2.05
C VAL A 161 8.56 -7.51 2.01
N GLY A 162 9.13 -7.28 0.83
CA GLY A 162 10.53 -6.89 0.64
C GLY A 162 10.66 -5.51 0.01
N ASP A 163 11.77 -4.83 0.30
CA ASP A 163 12.04 -3.52 -0.29
C ASP A 163 12.45 -3.59 -1.77
N GLY A 164 12.25 -2.48 -2.48
CA GLY A 164 12.63 -2.33 -3.88
C GLY A 164 11.91 -1.17 -4.57
N PRO A 165 12.19 -0.93 -5.87
CA PRO A 165 11.51 0.13 -6.63
C PRO A 165 10.01 -0.18 -6.73
N ALA A 166 9.18 0.82 -6.39
CA ALA A 166 7.72 0.69 -6.47
C ALA A 166 7.25 0.66 -7.93
N GLY A 167 6.08 0.06 -8.16
CA GLY A 167 5.45 -0.01 -9.48
C GLY A 167 5.23 -1.45 -9.96
N PHE A 168 4.62 -1.56 -11.13
CA PHE A 168 4.41 -2.83 -11.79
C PHE A 168 5.73 -3.36 -12.37
N THR A 169 6.08 -4.58 -12.01
CA THR A 169 7.28 -5.30 -12.45
C THR A 169 6.93 -6.57 -13.25
N GLY A 170 5.67 -6.97 -13.27
CA GLY A 170 5.22 -8.19 -13.96
C GLY A 170 5.56 -9.48 -13.22
N THR A 171 5.94 -9.41 -11.94
CA THR A 171 6.23 -10.61 -11.15
C THR A 171 4.98 -11.51 -11.06
N PRO A 172 5.17 -12.84 -10.96
CA PRO A 172 4.05 -13.78 -10.78
C PRO A 172 3.15 -13.41 -9.61
N GLU A 173 3.71 -12.90 -8.51
CA GLU A 173 2.96 -12.45 -7.34
C GLU A 173 2.05 -11.25 -7.64
N GLN A 174 2.53 -10.24 -8.39
CA GLN A 174 1.71 -9.10 -8.80
C GLN A 174 0.56 -9.53 -9.73
N VAL A 175 0.85 -10.41 -10.69
CA VAL A 175 -0.17 -10.95 -11.61
C VAL A 175 -1.19 -11.78 -10.86
N ALA A 176 -0.76 -12.63 -9.92
CA ALA A 176 -1.65 -13.44 -9.09
C ALA A 176 -2.57 -12.56 -8.23
N PHE A 177 -2.03 -11.52 -7.61
CA PHE A 177 -2.83 -10.51 -6.91
C PHE A 177 -3.83 -9.84 -7.85
N ALA A 178 -3.40 -9.37 -9.03
CA ALA A 178 -4.28 -8.65 -9.94
C ALA A 178 -5.44 -9.52 -10.45
N VAL A 179 -5.18 -10.80 -10.74
CA VAL A 179 -6.21 -11.80 -11.10
C VAL A 179 -7.20 -11.98 -9.94
N ALA A 180 -6.70 -12.18 -8.71
CA ALA A 180 -7.55 -12.36 -7.53
C ALA A 180 -8.39 -11.11 -7.23
N ALA A 181 -7.78 -9.91 -7.29
CA ALA A 181 -8.50 -8.65 -7.10
C ALA A 181 -9.61 -8.47 -8.14
N CYS A 182 -9.33 -8.76 -9.42
CA CYS A 182 -10.35 -8.70 -10.46
C CYS A 182 -11.54 -9.64 -10.16
N ARG A 183 -11.26 -10.88 -9.76
CA ARG A 183 -12.31 -11.87 -9.45
C ARG A 183 -13.12 -11.49 -8.22
N GLU A 184 -12.44 -11.26 -7.11
CA GLU A 184 -13.09 -11.19 -5.80
C GLU A 184 -13.60 -9.78 -5.45
N LEU A 185 -12.95 -8.71 -5.93
CA LEU A 185 -13.37 -7.34 -5.65
C LEU A 185 -14.23 -6.73 -6.75
N TRP A 186 -13.96 -7.13 -8.00
CA TRP A 186 -14.57 -6.52 -9.19
C TRP A 186 -15.54 -7.42 -9.93
N ALA A 187 -15.72 -8.67 -9.47
CA ALA A 187 -16.55 -9.71 -10.09
C ALA A 187 -16.21 -9.95 -11.58
N GLU A 188 -14.94 -9.75 -11.95
CA GLU A 188 -14.44 -9.96 -13.30
C GLU A 188 -13.83 -11.35 -13.42
N PRO A 189 -14.16 -12.14 -14.45
CA PRO A 189 -13.64 -13.50 -14.63
C PRO A 189 -12.20 -13.48 -15.19
N ALA A 190 -11.29 -12.78 -14.51
CA ALA A 190 -9.92 -12.59 -14.95
C ALA A 190 -9.14 -13.91 -14.94
N ALA A 191 -8.25 -14.07 -15.91
CA ALA A 191 -7.24 -15.13 -15.95
C ALA A 191 -5.87 -14.49 -16.17
N ALA A 192 -4.78 -15.21 -15.85
CA ALA A 192 -3.43 -14.66 -15.90
C ALA A 192 -3.05 -14.04 -17.27
N GLY A 193 -3.54 -14.58 -18.39
CA GLY A 193 -3.29 -14.01 -19.72
C GLY A 193 -4.17 -12.81 -20.12
N ARG A 194 -5.18 -12.46 -19.32
CA ARG A 194 -6.19 -11.44 -19.67
C ARG A 194 -6.43 -10.40 -18.59
N TRP A 195 -5.78 -10.52 -17.43
CA TRP A 195 -6.08 -9.69 -16.25
C TRP A 195 -6.00 -8.18 -16.53
N THR A 196 -5.08 -7.73 -17.39
CA THR A 196 -4.94 -6.30 -17.74
C THR A 196 -6.21 -5.72 -18.36
N ALA A 197 -6.87 -6.49 -19.25
CA ALA A 197 -8.15 -6.07 -19.85
C ALA A 197 -9.28 -6.00 -18.81
N HIS A 198 -9.32 -6.93 -17.85
CA HIS A 198 -10.29 -6.91 -16.75
C HIS A 198 -10.02 -5.74 -15.78
N ALA A 199 -8.74 -5.52 -15.43
CA ALA A 199 -8.32 -4.40 -14.61
C ALA A 199 -8.61 -3.05 -15.30
N GLY A 200 -8.41 -2.95 -16.61
CA GLY A 200 -8.77 -1.77 -17.41
C GLY A 200 -10.28 -1.48 -17.36
N ARG A 201 -11.14 -2.50 -17.36
CA ARG A 201 -12.58 -2.32 -17.15
C ARG A 201 -12.93 -1.89 -15.73
N ALA A 202 -12.27 -2.45 -14.72
CA ALA A 202 -12.44 -2.01 -13.34
C ALA A 202 -12.03 -0.53 -13.17
N LEU A 203 -10.90 -0.15 -13.76
CA LEU A 203 -10.42 1.24 -13.81
C LEU A 203 -11.39 2.18 -14.53
N ALA A 204 -11.92 1.77 -15.69
CA ALA A 204 -12.92 2.54 -16.42
C ALA A 204 -14.23 2.71 -15.62
N ARG A 205 -14.70 1.65 -14.94
CA ARG A 205 -15.87 1.71 -14.04
C ARG A 205 -15.66 2.67 -12.87
N ALA A 206 -14.41 2.84 -12.43
CA ALA A 206 -14.04 3.81 -11.40
C ALA A 206 -13.67 5.20 -11.96
N GLY A 207 -13.95 5.48 -13.24
CA GLY A 207 -13.72 6.78 -13.87
C GLY A 207 -12.24 7.11 -14.15
N GLN A 208 -11.34 6.11 -14.10
CA GLN A 208 -9.90 6.30 -14.30
C GLN A 208 -9.35 5.36 -15.38
N PRO A 209 -9.83 5.43 -16.64
CA PRO A 209 -9.35 4.55 -17.70
C PRO A 209 -7.84 4.71 -17.90
N ALA A 210 -7.11 3.61 -17.74
CA ALA A 210 -5.66 3.56 -17.91
C ALA A 210 -5.21 2.13 -18.21
N ASP A 211 -4.02 1.99 -18.79
CA ASP A 211 -3.34 0.69 -18.85
C ASP A 211 -2.86 0.28 -17.46
N ALA A 212 -3.46 -0.77 -16.90
CA ALA A 212 -3.16 -1.27 -15.57
C ALA A 212 -1.69 -1.75 -15.39
N ALA A 213 -0.99 -2.07 -16.48
CA ALA A 213 0.43 -2.45 -16.44
C ALA A 213 1.38 -1.23 -16.49
N SER A 214 0.87 -0.04 -16.81
CA SER A 214 1.66 1.19 -16.71
C SER A 214 1.89 1.59 -15.24
N HIS A 215 2.93 2.39 -14.97
CA HIS A 215 3.20 2.87 -13.61
C HIS A 215 1.99 3.61 -13.00
N ALA A 216 1.38 4.51 -13.77
CA ALA A 216 0.21 5.28 -13.32
C ALA A 216 -1.04 4.40 -13.16
N GLY A 217 -1.30 3.51 -14.12
CA GLY A 217 -2.45 2.61 -14.06
C GLY A 217 -2.34 1.57 -12.94
N TRP A 218 -1.15 1.05 -12.64
CA TRP A 218 -0.92 0.16 -11.50
C TRP A 218 -1.18 0.89 -10.17
N ALA A 219 -0.70 2.13 -10.04
CA ALA A 219 -0.94 2.95 -8.87
C ALA A 219 -2.45 3.26 -8.68
N ALA A 220 -3.18 3.53 -9.77
CA ALA A 220 -4.63 3.72 -9.74
C ALA A 220 -5.36 2.42 -9.37
N PHE A 221 -5.03 1.30 -10.03
CA PHE A 221 -5.68 0.01 -9.83
C PHE A 221 -5.53 -0.50 -8.39
N THR A 222 -4.33 -0.42 -7.84
CA THR A 222 -4.05 -0.79 -6.44
C THR A 222 -4.78 0.11 -5.45
N ARG A 223 -4.82 1.43 -5.68
CA ARG A 223 -5.56 2.38 -4.81
C ARG A 223 -7.05 2.13 -4.82
N ILE A 224 -7.66 1.97 -5.99
CA ILE A 224 -9.10 1.76 -6.10
C ILE A 224 -9.47 0.38 -5.54
N SER A 225 -8.66 -0.66 -5.80
CA SER A 225 -8.88 -1.99 -5.20
C SER A 225 -8.76 -1.99 -3.67
N LEU A 226 -7.83 -1.20 -3.11
CA LEU A 226 -7.76 -0.96 -1.67
C LEU A 226 -9.08 -0.35 -1.14
N ARG A 227 -9.57 0.72 -1.76
CA ARG A 227 -10.82 1.37 -1.35
C ARG A 227 -12.04 0.44 -1.48
N ARG A 228 -12.15 -0.28 -2.59
CA ARG A 228 -13.19 -1.29 -2.84
C ARG A 228 -13.19 -2.35 -1.74
N GLY A 229 -12.03 -2.94 -1.44
CA GLY A 229 -11.93 -4.01 -0.45
C GLY A 229 -12.08 -3.54 1.01
N LEU A 230 -11.91 -2.24 1.30
CA LEU A 230 -12.23 -1.63 2.59
C LEU A 230 -13.63 -0.99 2.66
N GLY A 231 -14.39 -1.01 1.56
CA GLY A 231 -15.71 -0.36 1.49
C GLY A 231 -15.67 1.16 1.61
N THR A 232 -14.58 1.80 1.17
CA THR A 232 -14.35 3.25 1.24
C THR A 232 -14.30 3.93 -0.12
N GLU A 233 -14.70 3.21 -1.16
CA GLU A 233 -14.95 3.83 -2.45
C GLU A 233 -16.07 4.85 -2.34
N SER A 234 -15.85 6.00 -2.95
CA SER A 234 -16.87 7.01 -3.16
C SER A 234 -17.01 7.10 -4.66
N TYR A 235 -18.10 6.55 -5.20
CA TYR A 235 -18.52 6.86 -6.57
C TYR A 235 -19.26 8.19 -6.46
N GLU A 236 -18.57 9.28 -6.74
CA GLU A 236 -19.21 10.54 -7.12
C GLU A 236 -19.49 10.52 -8.62
#